data_AF-A0A023BD93-F1
#
_entry.id   AF-A0A023BD93-F1
#
_cell.length_a   1.000
_cell.length_b   1.000
_cell.length_c   1.000
_cell.angle_alpha   90.00
_cell.angle_beta   90.00
_cell.angle_gamma   90.00
#
_symmetry.space_group_name_H-M   'P 1'
#
loop_
_entity.id
_entity.type
_entity.pdbx_description
1 polymer ?
#
loop_
_entity_poly.entity_id
_entity_poly.type
_entity_poly.pdbx_seq_one_letter_code
_entity_poly.pdbx_strand_id
1 'polypeptide(L)'
;MPGPYKRSLEDAGCPQKGCPLDASEERTITEESVTGAAPTGVAPVGIERAKRRRSDFPPNVPEECEKTAVSPMTVTPATVTPASVVTSDTITPATIVPRDVVPVCSVYKGRASSFTLRMVDGRARRGTLELPHARVETPCFMPVGTNGPMKMILSERMERLGPSLMLNNTYHLGARLGRELLTHFGGTHTMMQWDGGLLTDSGGFQMVSLLKLARITEEGVEFEHPSTREKMLLTPEESIAIQNAIGADVMMALDDVISAVDDDRKRFEISVGRTTRWLHRCMAANARPDEQNLWGIVQGGLYADLREESLKQLRDLDLPGFAIGGLSGGESKAQFAEMVELCTRRYGQGLPEHKSRYLMGVGYPLDIVVCVALGCDLFDCVFPTRTARFGVALADEGHIRLKNNAYRTDPRPVDETCDCYMCQHFTRAFIHATIASSPSTLSMISEHNIRYLHNLGVRMRTAIEQKNYSGFVRDFLAKQFPPAEDRFPPIWVRGALRQVMPEVESWYSWDSLTPAQIEAMQKDEKCGSHSHTEFQPRCTAAVEGDAGNQS
;
A
#
# COMPACT_ATOMS: atom_id res chain seq x y z
N MET A 1 55.92 30.97 -33.85
CA MET A 1 56.98 30.37 -34.71
C MET A 1 57.51 29.15 -33.99
N PRO A 2 57.54 27.95 -34.59
CA PRO A 2 56.97 27.56 -35.89
C PRO A 2 55.61 26.84 -35.72
N GLY A 3 54.67 27.13 -36.62
CA GLY A 3 53.46 26.32 -36.85
C GLY A 3 53.71 25.32 -37.98
N PRO A 4 52.77 25.17 -38.92
CA PRO A 4 51.39 24.69 -38.81
C PRO A 4 51.19 23.47 -39.76
N TYR A 5 50.00 22.87 -39.88
CA TYR A 5 49.36 22.64 -41.20
C TYR A 5 47.95 22.05 -41.08
N LYS A 6 47.03 22.72 -41.78
CA LYS A 6 45.67 22.31 -42.16
C LYS A 6 45.69 21.25 -43.27
N ARG A 7 44.59 20.49 -43.41
CA ARG A 7 43.79 20.18 -44.64
C ARG A 7 42.75 19.12 -44.23
N SER A 8 41.43 19.33 -44.26
CA SER A 8 40.47 19.69 -45.33
C SER A 8 40.27 18.61 -46.41
N LEU A 9 38.99 18.47 -46.80
CA LEU A 9 38.38 17.74 -47.93
C LEU A 9 37.68 16.45 -47.49
N GLU A 10 36.34 16.42 -47.39
CA GLU A 10 35.29 16.54 -48.43
C GLU A 10 35.01 15.21 -49.16
N ASP A 11 33.74 14.83 -49.09
CA ASP A 11 32.90 14.23 -50.14
C ASP A 11 33.36 12.96 -50.88
N ALA A 12 32.58 11.89 -50.71
CA ALA A 12 31.88 11.20 -51.82
C ALA A 12 31.05 10.03 -51.27
N GLY A 13 29.81 9.91 -51.76
CA GLY A 13 28.86 8.90 -51.29
C GLY A 13 28.75 7.62 -52.13
N CYS A 14 27.93 6.71 -51.59
CA CYS A 14 27.14 5.63 -52.23
C CYS A 14 27.91 4.40 -52.77
N PRO A 15 27.29 3.22 -53.05
CA PRO A 15 26.06 2.56 -52.53
C PRO A 15 26.28 1.05 -52.13
N GLN A 16 25.29 0.50 -51.41
CA GLN A 16 24.80 -0.91 -51.37
C GLN A 16 25.75 -2.13 -51.59
N LYS A 17 25.76 -3.07 -50.63
CA LYS A 17 25.27 -4.49 -50.69
C LYS A 17 26.02 -5.43 -49.73
N GLY A 18 25.26 -6.29 -49.01
CA GLY A 18 25.69 -7.66 -48.64
C GLY A 18 26.24 -7.89 -47.23
N CYS A 19 25.45 -8.54 -46.38
CA CYS A 19 25.86 -9.25 -45.13
C CYS A 19 26.90 -10.37 -45.41
N PRO A 20 27.49 -11.07 -44.42
CA PRO A 20 27.64 -10.85 -42.96
C PRO A 20 29.14 -10.97 -42.52
N LEU A 21 29.49 -10.71 -41.24
CA LEU A 21 30.51 -11.44 -40.44
C LEU A 21 30.80 -10.74 -39.10
N ASP A 22 30.94 -11.57 -38.07
CA ASP A 22 31.44 -11.33 -36.71
C ASP A 22 32.78 -10.56 -36.65
N ALA A 23 32.95 -9.73 -35.60
CA ALA A 23 33.87 -10.00 -34.49
C ALA A 23 34.29 -8.73 -33.73
N SER A 24 34.58 -8.93 -32.43
CA SER A 24 35.20 -8.04 -31.42
C SER A 24 34.27 -6.99 -30.80
N GLU A 25 34.19 -6.80 -29.48
CA GLU A 25 34.93 -7.37 -28.35
C GLU A 25 34.15 -6.91 -27.10
N GLU A 26 33.80 -7.80 -26.18
CA GLU A 26 33.80 -7.44 -24.75
C GLU A 26 33.93 -8.69 -23.88
N ARG A 27 34.96 -8.64 -23.03
CA ARG A 27 35.56 -9.77 -22.32
C ARG A 27 34.77 -10.11 -21.06
N THR A 28 34.50 -11.40 -20.95
CA THR A 28 34.11 -12.12 -19.74
C THR A 28 35.27 -12.15 -18.73
N ILE A 29 34.97 -11.93 -17.45
CA ILE A 29 35.81 -12.36 -16.33
C ILE A 29 35.07 -13.53 -15.66
N THR A 30 35.68 -14.71 -15.72
CA THR A 30 35.26 -15.96 -15.07
C THR A 30 36.05 -16.15 -13.78
N GLU A 31 35.40 -16.58 -12.70
CA GLU A 31 36.10 -17.12 -11.52
C GLU A 31 36.00 -18.65 -11.48
N GLU A 32 37.15 -19.24 -11.16
CA GLU A 32 37.54 -20.64 -11.30
C GLU A 32 37.12 -21.52 -10.12
N SER A 33 36.89 -22.79 -10.46
CA SER A 33 36.89 -23.95 -9.57
C SER A 33 38.32 -24.34 -9.16
N VAL A 34 38.54 -24.70 -7.89
CA VAL A 34 39.76 -25.38 -7.44
C VAL A 34 39.41 -26.69 -6.72
N THR A 35 39.97 -27.80 -7.23
CA THR A 35 40.10 -29.10 -6.58
C THR A 35 41.59 -29.38 -6.33
N GLY A 36 41.93 -30.01 -5.19
CA GLY A 36 43.28 -30.47 -4.87
C GLY A 36 43.33 -31.17 -3.50
N ALA A 37 44.05 -32.29 -3.41
CA ALA A 37 43.82 -33.42 -2.48
C ALA A 37 44.61 -33.41 -1.14
N ALA A 38 44.33 -34.45 -0.34
CA ALA A 38 44.56 -34.72 1.10
C ALA A 38 46.00 -34.72 1.68
N PRO A 39 46.12 -34.83 3.03
CA PRO A 39 46.58 -36.12 3.58
C PRO A 39 45.79 -36.66 4.80
N THR A 40 46.08 -37.93 5.07
CA THR A 40 45.49 -38.95 5.96
C THR A 40 45.58 -38.72 7.47
N GLY A 41 44.62 -39.26 8.25
CA GLY A 41 44.85 -39.61 9.66
C GLY A 41 43.61 -39.88 10.56
N VAL A 42 43.31 -41.17 10.78
CA VAL A 42 42.83 -41.81 12.04
C VAL A 42 41.33 -41.79 12.46
N ALA A 43 40.74 -43.00 12.30
CA ALA A 43 39.79 -43.80 13.12
C ALA A 43 38.31 -43.38 13.41
N PRO A 44 37.35 -44.34 13.32
CA PRO A 44 35.92 -44.11 13.51
C PRO A 44 35.39 -44.53 14.90
N VAL A 45 34.36 -43.86 15.40
CA VAL A 45 33.48 -44.38 16.46
C VAL A 45 32.03 -44.22 16.01
N GLY A 46 31.33 -45.35 15.93
CA GLY A 46 29.92 -45.42 15.55
C GLY A 46 28.99 -44.82 16.58
N ILE A 47 27.86 -44.28 16.12
CA ILE A 47 26.76 -43.85 16.99
C ILE A 47 25.52 -44.69 16.68
N GLU A 48 25.07 -45.31 17.75
CA GLU A 48 24.03 -46.30 17.89
C GLU A 48 22.62 -45.67 17.81
N ARG A 49 21.69 -46.38 17.20
CA ARG A 49 20.25 -46.05 17.17
C ARG A 49 19.65 -46.17 18.58
N ALA A 50 18.99 -45.12 19.07
CA ALA A 50 18.13 -45.20 20.25
C ALA A 50 16.66 -44.92 19.90
N LYS A 51 15.82 -45.96 20.05
CA LYS A 51 14.36 -45.89 20.15
C LYS A 51 13.96 -45.52 21.59
N ARG A 52 13.06 -44.54 21.79
CA ARG A 52 12.19 -44.40 23.00
C ARG A 52 10.88 -43.70 22.56
N ARG A 53 9.76 -44.42 22.41
CA ARG A 53 8.70 -44.83 23.37
C ARG A 53 7.86 -43.68 23.97
N ARG A 54 6.56 -43.74 23.64
CA ARG A 54 5.40 -43.09 24.27
C ARG A 54 5.16 -43.68 25.67
N SER A 55 4.83 -42.82 26.64
CA SER A 55 4.14 -42.99 27.96
C SER A 55 4.65 -41.80 28.80
N ASP A 56 3.82 -40.87 29.28
CA ASP A 56 2.88 -41.07 30.38
C ASP A 56 1.74 -40.03 30.35
N PHE A 57 0.50 -40.52 30.50
CA PHE A 57 -0.66 -39.80 31.02
C PHE A 57 -1.21 -40.68 32.15
N PRO A 58 -1.55 -40.15 33.34
CA PRO A 58 -2.39 -40.85 34.28
C PRO A 58 -3.85 -40.35 34.26
N PRO A 59 -4.81 -41.16 34.74
CA PRO A 59 -6.17 -41.20 34.21
C PRO A 59 -7.29 -40.80 35.20
N ASN A 60 -8.47 -40.58 34.61
CA ASN A 60 -9.84 -40.76 35.11
C ASN A 60 -10.45 -39.91 36.24
N VAL A 61 -11.65 -39.42 35.89
CA VAL A 61 -12.75 -38.79 36.67
C VAL A 61 -13.39 -39.80 37.65
N PRO A 62 -14.16 -39.38 38.68
CA PRO A 62 -15.63 -39.28 38.48
C PRO A 62 -16.38 -38.18 39.26
N GLU A 63 -17.53 -37.81 38.68
CA GLU A 63 -18.84 -37.37 39.18
C GLU A 63 -19.11 -36.75 40.59
N GLU A 64 -20.04 -35.80 40.54
CA GLU A 64 -21.14 -35.47 41.48
C GLU A 64 -21.05 -34.32 42.52
N CYS A 65 -22.11 -33.49 42.45
CA CYS A 65 -22.94 -32.89 43.51
C CYS A 65 -22.68 -31.47 44.08
N GLU A 66 -23.69 -30.64 43.80
CA GLU A 66 -24.47 -29.74 44.68
C GLU A 66 -23.90 -28.41 45.22
N LYS A 67 -24.61 -27.34 44.78
CA LYS A 67 -25.23 -26.24 45.56
C LYS A 67 -24.41 -25.61 46.69
N THR A 68 -24.15 -24.30 46.59
CA THR A 68 -24.72 -23.30 47.51
C THR A 68 -24.48 -21.87 47.02
N ALA A 69 -25.45 -21.01 47.33
CA ALA A 69 -25.56 -19.62 46.94
C ALA A 69 -24.98 -18.67 48.03
N VAL A 70 -25.23 -17.35 47.85
CA VAL A 70 -25.04 -16.18 48.74
C VAL A 70 -23.69 -15.46 48.56
N SER A 71 -23.54 -14.13 48.43
CA SER A 71 -24.33 -12.94 48.00
C SER A 71 -23.32 -11.76 47.81
N PRO A 72 -23.72 -10.60 47.24
CA PRO A 72 -22.79 -9.60 46.68
C PRO A 72 -22.45 -8.46 47.65
N MET A 73 -21.26 -7.87 47.51
CA MET A 73 -20.88 -6.62 48.18
C MET A 73 -21.13 -5.40 47.26
N THR A 74 -21.91 -4.49 47.80
CA THR A 74 -22.35 -3.20 47.25
C THR A 74 -21.28 -2.14 47.53
N VAL A 75 -21.01 -1.24 46.57
CA VAL A 75 -20.29 0.02 46.82
C VAL A 75 -21.17 1.18 46.32
N THR A 76 -21.50 2.07 47.25
CA THR A 76 -22.31 3.29 47.10
C THR A 76 -21.57 4.42 46.38
N PRO A 77 -22.26 5.28 45.61
CA PRO A 77 -21.68 6.51 45.04
C PRO A 77 -21.97 7.73 45.95
N ALA A 78 -20.97 8.61 46.09
CA ALA A 78 -21.13 9.92 46.74
C ALA A 78 -21.47 11.00 45.70
N THR A 79 -22.45 11.83 46.08
CA THR A 79 -23.04 12.94 45.32
C THR A 79 -22.33 14.25 45.67
N VAL A 80 -22.06 15.12 44.69
CA VAL A 80 -21.79 16.55 44.91
C VAL A 80 -22.52 17.36 43.84
N THR A 81 -23.32 18.34 44.28
CA THR A 81 -24.09 19.32 43.50
C THR A 81 -23.34 20.65 43.34
N PRO A 82 -23.78 21.55 42.42
CA PRO A 82 -22.93 22.53 41.74
C PRO A 82 -23.02 23.96 42.29
N ALA A 83 -22.08 24.83 41.87
CA ALA A 83 -22.19 26.29 41.95
C ALA A 83 -21.78 26.94 40.61
N SER A 84 -22.45 28.06 40.30
CA SER A 84 -22.58 28.73 39.00
C SER A 84 -21.92 30.14 38.99
N VAL A 85 -22.01 30.82 37.82
CA VAL A 85 -21.69 32.24 37.45
C VAL A 85 -20.31 32.41 36.78
N VAL A 86 -20.11 32.60 35.46
CA VAL A 86 -20.54 33.57 34.40
C VAL A 86 -19.75 34.90 34.37
N THR A 87 -19.02 35.16 33.27
CA THR A 87 -18.95 36.39 32.42
C THR A 87 -18.09 36.09 31.18
N SER A 88 -18.65 35.86 29.99
CA SER A 88 -18.94 36.79 28.88
C SER A 88 -17.73 37.45 28.21
N ASP A 89 -17.43 37.04 26.99
CA ASP A 89 -17.00 37.94 25.90
C ASP A 89 -17.54 37.43 24.56
N THR A 90 -17.97 38.39 23.75
CA THR A 90 -18.97 38.22 22.68
C THR A 90 -18.26 38.08 21.34
N ILE A 91 -18.43 36.95 20.65
CA ILE A 91 -18.10 36.81 19.23
C ILE A 91 -19.38 36.36 18.52
N THR A 92 -19.85 37.19 17.58
CA THR A 92 -20.98 36.91 16.69
C THR A 92 -20.72 35.64 15.87
N PRO A 93 -21.65 34.66 15.85
CA PRO A 93 -21.49 33.49 14.99
C PRO A 93 -21.92 33.84 13.57
N ALA A 94 -21.00 33.67 12.61
CA ALA A 94 -21.38 33.43 11.24
C ALA A 94 -22.29 32.19 11.21
N THR A 95 -23.36 32.26 10.42
CA THR A 95 -24.35 31.19 10.25
C THR A 95 -23.66 29.91 9.77
N ILE A 96 -23.31 29.02 10.70
CA ILE A 96 -22.88 27.66 10.40
C ILE A 96 -24.14 26.91 9.99
N VAL A 97 -24.24 26.60 8.69
CA VAL A 97 -25.19 25.62 8.17
C VAL A 97 -24.97 24.32 8.96
N PRO A 98 -26.01 23.70 9.55
CA PRO A 98 -25.82 22.48 10.33
C PRO A 98 -25.21 21.41 9.43
N ARG A 99 -23.96 21.00 9.70
CA ARG A 99 -23.47 19.72 9.20
C ARG A 99 -24.29 18.66 9.93
N ASP A 100 -25.15 17.94 9.21
CA ASP A 100 -25.95 16.86 9.79
C ASP A 100 -25.02 15.83 10.46
N VAL A 101 -25.00 15.84 11.79
CA VAL A 101 -24.20 14.91 12.61
C VAL A 101 -25.11 13.80 13.10
N VAL A 102 -25.01 12.65 12.46
CA VAL A 102 -25.60 11.41 12.94
C VAL A 102 -24.49 10.36 13.01
N PRO A 103 -24.31 9.62 14.12
CA PRO A 103 -23.56 8.38 14.08
C PRO A 103 -24.21 7.48 13.03
N VAL A 104 -23.56 7.34 11.86
CA VAL A 104 -24.11 6.57 10.75
C VAL A 104 -23.77 5.12 11.00
N CYS A 105 -24.69 4.35 11.56
CA CYS A 105 -24.57 2.90 11.63
C CYS A 105 -25.23 2.31 10.38
N SER A 106 -24.48 2.24 9.28
CA SER A 106 -24.86 1.44 8.12
C SER A 106 -23.99 0.20 8.08
N VAL A 107 -24.61 -0.98 8.04
CA VAL A 107 -23.90 -2.26 8.09
C VAL A 107 -24.18 -3.05 6.83
N TYR A 108 -23.13 -3.38 6.09
CA TYR A 108 -23.17 -4.49 5.14
C TYR A 108 -22.87 -5.80 5.86
N LYS A 109 -23.63 -6.86 5.58
CA LYS A 109 -23.35 -8.22 6.04
C LYS A 109 -23.27 -9.14 4.83
N GLY A 110 -22.06 -9.62 4.54
CA GLY A 110 -21.79 -10.68 3.58
C GLY A 110 -21.54 -12.00 4.29
N ARG A 111 -21.45 -13.06 3.50
CA ARG A 111 -21.33 -14.45 3.98
C ARG A 111 -20.12 -14.69 4.89
N ALA A 112 -18.99 -14.00 4.62
CA ALA A 112 -17.75 -14.14 5.39
C ALA A 112 -17.21 -12.80 5.93
N SER A 113 -17.92 -11.67 5.77
CA SER A 113 -17.47 -10.38 6.30
C SER A 113 -18.62 -9.42 6.55
N SER A 114 -18.38 -8.44 7.41
CA SER A 114 -19.28 -7.30 7.56
C SER A 114 -18.50 -6.01 7.58
N PHE A 115 -19.05 -4.97 6.95
CA PHE A 115 -18.51 -3.62 7.05
C PHE A 115 -19.51 -2.75 7.79
N THR A 116 -19.08 -2.18 8.90
CA THR A 116 -19.87 -1.21 9.66
C THR A 116 -19.24 0.16 9.50
N LEU A 117 -19.94 1.07 8.82
CA LEU A 117 -19.63 2.49 8.91
C LEU A 117 -19.94 2.95 10.34
N ARG A 118 -19.00 3.66 10.97
CA ARG A 118 -19.11 4.12 12.37
C ARG A 118 -19.28 5.62 12.45
N MET A 119 -18.47 6.35 11.67
CA MET A 119 -18.44 7.80 11.68
C MET A 119 -18.11 8.33 10.29
N VAL A 120 -18.68 9.49 9.95
CA VAL A 120 -18.34 10.25 8.74
C VAL A 120 -18.04 11.69 9.14
N ASP A 121 -16.96 12.28 8.63
CA ASP A 121 -16.67 13.72 8.71
C ASP A 121 -16.40 14.25 7.30
N GLY A 122 -17.33 15.06 6.78
CA GLY A 122 -17.37 15.40 5.35
C GLY A 122 -17.56 14.16 4.47
N ARG A 123 -16.50 13.78 3.75
CA ARG A 123 -16.41 12.54 2.96
C ARG A 123 -15.50 11.48 3.59
N ALA A 124 -14.69 11.85 4.57
CA ALA A 124 -13.83 10.91 5.29
C ALA A 124 -14.67 9.98 6.16
N ARG A 125 -14.31 8.70 6.16
CA ARG A 125 -15.10 7.62 6.74
C ARG A 125 -14.26 6.85 7.75
N ARG A 126 -14.83 6.59 8.92
CA ARG A 126 -14.32 5.60 9.86
C ARG A 126 -15.27 4.43 9.90
N GLY A 127 -14.74 3.22 9.72
CA GLY A 127 -15.51 1.99 9.77
C GLY A 127 -14.74 0.85 10.41
N THR A 128 -15.43 -0.28 10.51
CA THR A 128 -14.86 -1.56 10.93
C THR A 128 -15.22 -2.61 9.90
N LEU A 129 -14.21 -3.31 9.38
CA LEU A 129 -14.36 -4.50 8.54
C LEU A 129 -14.08 -5.72 9.41
N GLU A 130 -15.10 -6.54 9.66
CA GLU A 130 -14.98 -7.83 10.33
C GLU A 130 -14.70 -8.89 9.26
N LEU A 131 -13.56 -9.58 9.38
CA LEU A 131 -13.10 -10.68 8.54
C LEU A 131 -12.96 -11.96 9.39
N PRO A 132 -12.87 -13.15 8.77
CA PRO A 132 -12.70 -14.41 9.49
C PRO A 132 -11.50 -14.42 10.44
N HIS A 133 -10.35 -13.88 10.01
CA HIS A 133 -9.14 -13.84 10.83
C HIS A 133 -8.84 -12.48 11.48
N ALA A 134 -9.56 -11.41 11.14
CA ALA A 134 -9.25 -10.10 11.69
C ALA A 134 -10.41 -9.11 11.74
N ARG A 135 -10.36 -8.26 12.76
CA ARG A 135 -11.14 -7.03 12.85
C ARG A 135 -10.27 -5.85 12.39
N VAL A 136 -10.66 -5.19 11.32
CA VAL A 136 -9.86 -4.14 10.66
C VAL A 136 -10.54 -2.79 10.80
N GLU A 137 -9.86 -1.82 11.42
CA GLU A 137 -10.34 -0.45 11.56
C GLU A 137 -9.94 0.40 10.34
N THR A 138 -10.89 1.12 9.74
CA THR A 138 -10.66 1.97 8.56
C THR A 138 -10.73 3.47 8.89
N PRO A 139 -9.95 4.34 8.21
CA PRO A 139 -9.02 4.01 7.14
C PRO A 139 -7.74 3.32 7.64
N CYS A 140 -7.19 2.40 6.83
CA CYS A 140 -5.90 1.76 7.12
C CYS A 140 -5.08 1.45 5.87
N PHE A 141 -3.79 1.23 6.11
CA PHE A 141 -2.82 0.81 5.11
C PHE A 141 -2.47 -0.67 5.29
N MET A 142 -2.45 -1.42 4.19
CA MET A 142 -2.12 -2.85 4.11
C MET A 142 -0.68 -3.03 3.61
N PRO A 143 0.23 -3.55 4.45
CA PRO A 143 1.58 -3.91 4.01
C PRO A 143 1.54 -5.06 2.99
N VAL A 144 2.40 -4.98 1.97
CA VAL A 144 2.41 -5.94 0.85
C VAL A 144 3.49 -7.01 1.03
N GLY A 145 3.07 -8.26 1.17
CA GLY A 145 3.88 -9.48 1.17
C GLY A 145 3.87 -10.16 -0.19
N THR A 146 4.90 -9.90 -1.01
CA THR A 146 4.94 -10.38 -2.41
C THR A 146 4.99 -11.91 -2.53
N ASN A 147 5.66 -12.62 -1.61
CA ASN A 147 5.80 -14.09 -1.67
C ASN A 147 5.25 -14.75 -0.40
N GLY A 148 4.20 -14.17 0.19
CA GLY A 148 3.68 -14.58 1.50
C GLY A 148 4.21 -13.66 2.60
N PRO A 149 5.29 -14.02 3.32
CA PRO A 149 5.83 -13.20 4.40
C PRO A 149 6.28 -11.80 3.94
N MET A 150 6.25 -10.86 4.88
CA MET A 150 6.78 -9.51 4.67
C MET A 150 8.29 -9.56 4.43
N LYS A 151 8.74 -8.81 3.43
CA LYS A 151 10.16 -8.78 3.08
C LYS A 151 10.98 -8.18 4.23
N MET A 152 11.89 -8.99 4.80
CA MET A 152 12.77 -8.66 5.93
C MET A 152 12.06 -8.49 7.28
N ILE A 153 10.80 -8.90 7.43
CA ILE A 153 10.06 -8.78 8.69
C ILE A 153 9.36 -10.11 9.00
N LEU A 154 9.55 -10.62 10.21
CA LEU A 154 8.87 -11.83 10.70
C LEU A 154 7.41 -11.51 11.06
N SER A 155 6.51 -12.48 10.90
CA SER A 155 5.07 -12.32 11.22
C SER A 155 4.82 -11.94 12.68
N GLU A 156 5.57 -12.54 13.62
CA GLU A 156 5.53 -12.19 15.04
C GLU A 156 5.87 -10.71 15.32
N ARG A 157 6.70 -10.09 14.48
CA ARG A 157 6.97 -8.66 14.57
C ARG A 157 5.86 -7.84 13.95
N MET A 158 5.28 -8.29 12.83
CA MET A 158 4.17 -7.60 12.16
C MET A 158 2.98 -7.38 13.11
N GLU A 159 2.66 -8.35 13.95
CA GLU A 159 1.59 -8.24 14.96
C GLU A 159 1.80 -7.05 15.91
N ARG A 160 3.05 -6.78 16.28
CA ARG A 160 3.41 -5.65 17.15
C ARG A 160 3.35 -4.30 16.44
N LEU A 161 3.47 -4.28 15.11
CA LEU A 161 3.45 -3.03 14.34
C LEU A 161 2.05 -2.44 14.20
N GLY A 162 0.99 -3.25 14.38
CA GLY A 162 -0.40 -2.78 14.44
C GLY A 162 -1.30 -3.14 13.26
N PRO A 163 -0.84 -3.21 11.98
CA PRO A 163 -1.71 -3.61 10.89
C PRO A 163 -2.35 -4.97 11.12
N SER A 164 -3.67 -5.04 11.03
CA SER A 164 -4.45 -6.28 11.18
C SER A 164 -4.82 -6.93 9.84
N LEU A 165 -4.40 -6.32 8.72
CA LEU A 165 -4.65 -6.80 7.37
C LEU A 165 -3.41 -6.57 6.51
N MET A 166 -2.99 -7.62 5.79
CA MET A 166 -1.88 -7.58 4.84
C MET A 166 -2.34 -7.97 3.44
N LEU A 167 -1.60 -7.52 2.43
CA LEU A 167 -1.80 -7.98 1.06
C LEU A 167 -0.81 -9.09 0.72
N ASN A 168 -1.29 -10.17 0.11
CA ASN A 168 -0.49 -11.23 -0.46
C ASN A 168 -0.69 -11.28 -1.97
N ASN A 169 0.41 -11.50 -2.70
CA ASN A 169 0.37 -11.47 -4.15
C ASN A 169 0.04 -12.83 -4.75
N THR A 170 -1.12 -12.97 -5.38
CA THR A 170 -1.63 -14.26 -5.89
C THR A 170 -0.71 -14.85 -6.94
N TYR A 171 -0.24 -14.02 -7.87
CA TYR A 171 0.61 -14.47 -8.97
C TYR A 171 1.89 -15.14 -8.46
N HIS A 172 2.60 -14.46 -7.56
CA HIS A 172 3.87 -14.97 -7.04
C HIS A 172 3.70 -16.21 -6.16
N LEU A 173 2.65 -16.25 -5.34
CA LEU A 173 2.35 -17.42 -4.50
C LEU A 173 1.95 -18.63 -5.36
N GLY A 174 1.06 -18.42 -6.33
CA GLY A 174 0.63 -19.46 -7.26
C GLY A 174 1.79 -20.00 -8.09
N ALA A 175 2.63 -19.12 -8.66
CA ALA A 175 3.77 -19.53 -9.47
C ALA A 175 4.89 -20.22 -8.68
N ARG A 176 5.13 -19.79 -7.43
CA ARG A 176 6.25 -20.29 -6.62
C ARG A 176 5.90 -21.51 -5.77
N LEU A 177 4.77 -21.48 -5.10
CA LEU A 177 4.35 -22.54 -4.17
C LEU A 177 3.42 -23.54 -4.88
N GLY A 178 2.61 -23.08 -5.82
CA GLY A 178 1.61 -23.90 -6.48
C GLY A 178 0.40 -24.19 -5.59
N ARG A 179 -0.74 -24.48 -6.23
CA ARG A 179 -2.01 -24.72 -5.56
C ARG A 179 -1.96 -25.95 -4.63
N GLU A 180 -1.29 -27.01 -5.07
CA GLU A 180 -1.19 -28.27 -4.33
C GLU A 180 -0.48 -28.09 -2.98
N LEU A 181 0.65 -27.38 -2.98
CA LEU A 181 1.42 -27.12 -1.77
C LEU A 181 0.64 -26.22 -0.80
N LEU A 182 0.03 -25.15 -1.32
CA LEU A 182 -0.82 -24.25 -0.55
C LEU A 182 -1.96 -25.00 0.13
N THR A 183 -2.63 -25.88 -0.61
CA THR A 183 -3.73 -26.70 -0.08
C THR A 183 -3.22 -27.69 0.96
N HIS A 184 -2.11 -28.38 0.68
CA HIS A 184 -1.54 -29.39 1.56
C HIS A 184 -1.14 -28.83 2.94
N PHE A 185 -0.59 -27.61 2.98
CA PHE A 185 -0.15 -26.95 4.21
C PHE A 185 -1.20 -26.04 4.85
N GLY A 186 -2.44 -26.03 4.34
CA GLY A 186 -3.54 -25.28 4.95
C GLY A 186 -3.46 -23.76 4.73
N GLY A 187 -2.99 -23.33 3.55
CA GLY A 187 -2.96 -21.93 3.13
C GLY A 187 -1.80 -21.10 3.68
N THR A 188 -1.71 -19.84 3.26
CA THR A 188 -0.57 -18.99 3.59
C THR A 188 -0.56 -18.52 5.04
N HIS A 189 -1.72 -18.34 5.67
CA HIS A 189 -1.81 -18.05 7.11
C HIS A 189 -0.97 -19.03 7.92
N THR A 190 -1.20 -20.34 7.74
CA THR A 190 -0.46 -21.41 8.41
C THR A 190 1.02 -21.41 8.00
N MET A 191 1.31 -21.32 6.70
CA MET A 191 2.69 -21.40 6.21
C MET A 191 3.58 -20.25 6.68
N MET A 192 3.02 -19.04 6.84
CA MET A 192 3.77 -17.86 7.29
C MET A 192 3.54 -17.51 8.76
N GLN A 193 2.71 -18.27 9.47
CA GLN A 193 2.35 -18.03 10.87
C GLN A 193 1.81 -16.60 11.06
N TRP A 194 0.75 -16.27 10.33
CA TRP A 194 0.07 -14.98 10.40
C TRP A 194 -1.41 -15.17 10.71
N ASP A 195 -1.79 -14.74 11.91
CA ASP A 195 -3.16 -14.88 12.42
C ASP A 195 -4.04 -13.66 12.10
N GLY A 196 -3.46 -12.59 11.54
CA GLY A 196 -4.24 -11.45 11.06
C GLY A 196 -4.88 -11.70 9.69
N GLY A 197 -5.62 -10.70 9.20
CA GLY A 197 -6.34 -10.82 7.94
C GLY A 197 -5.41 -10.79 6.73
N LEU A 198 -5.85 -11.43 5.64
CA LEU A 198 -5.21 -11.40 4.33
C LEU A 198 -6.17 -10.96 3.23
N LEU A 199 -5.67 -10.03 2.41
CA LEU A 199 -6.23 -9.70 1.11
C LEU A 199 -5.30 -10.24 0.03
N THR A 200 -5.84 -10.92 -0.98
CA THR A 200 -5.11 -11.30 -2.19
C THR A 200 -5.55 -10.46 -3.36
N ASP A 201 -4.58 -9.94 -4.11
CA ASP A 201 -4.86 -9.38 -5.43
C ASP A 201 -5.21 -10.49 -6.45
N SER A 202 -5.66 -10.12 -7.64
CA SER A 202 -6.10 -11.11 -8.63
C SER A 202 -4.96 -11.77 -9.41
N GLY A 203 -3.76 -11.17 -9.37
CA GLY A 203 -2.60 -11.50 -10.19
C GLY A 203 -2.57 -10.81 -11.57
N GLY A 204 -3.67 -10.18 -12.01
CA GLY A 204 -3.77 -9.58 -13.35
C GLY A 204 -2.78 -8.44 -13.60
N PHE A 205 -2.60 -7.54 -12.62
CA PHE A 205 -1.70 -6.39 -12.73
C PHE A 205 -0.23 -6.81 -12.93
N GLN A 206 0.24 -7.83 -12.21
CA GLN A 206 1.62 -8.33 -12.28
C GLN A 206 1.91 -8.89 -13.66
N MET A 207 0.93 -9.56 -14.25
CA MET A 207 1.07 -10.19 -15.56
C MET A 207 1.18 -9.14 -16.66
N VAL A 208 0.43 -8.04 -16.59
CA VAL A 208 0.51 -6.95 -17.57
C VAL A 208 1.76 -6.07 -17.36
N SER A 209 2.17 -5.82 -16.11
CA SER A 209 3.30 -4.93 -15.80
C SER A 209 4.67 -5.60 -15.91
N LEU A 210 4.77 -6.92 -15.69
CA LEU A 210 6.04 -7.66 -15.74
C LEU A 210 6.29 -8.34 -17.10
N LEU A 211 5.24 -8.55 -17.91
CA LEU A 211 5.36 -9.33 -19.14
C LEU A 211 4.91 -8.48 -20.32
N LYS A 212 5.89 -7.94 -21.07
CA LYS A 212 5.69 -7.30 -22.39
C LYS A 212 4.96 -8.21 -23.41
N LEU A 213 4.69 -9.46 -23.07
CA LEU A 213 4.16 -10.53 -23.90
C LEU A 213 2.78 -11.04 -23.43
N ALA A 214 2.11 -10.34 -22.51
CA ALA A 214 0.76 -10.73 -22.10
C ALA A 214 -0.26 -10.44 -23.21
N ARG A 215 -1.13 -11.42 -23.51
CA ARG A 215 -2.27 -11.28 -24.41
C ARG A 215 -3.55 -11.50 -23.64
N ILE A 216 -4.44 -10.51 -23.67
CA ILE A 216 -5.70 -10.55 -22.94
C ILE A 216 -6.81 -10.96 -23.91
N THR A 217 -7.50 -12.04 -23.60
CA THR A 217 -8.63 -12.58 -24.36
C THR A 217 -9.89 -12.56 -23.50
N GLU A 218 -11.03 -13.04 -24.01
CA GLU A 218 -12.20 -13.22 -23.15
C GLU A 218 -12.02 -14.39 -22.16
N GLU A 219 -11.19 -15.37 -22.51
CA GLU A 219 -10.96 -16.56 -21.69
C GLU A 219 -10.15 -16.22 -20.43
N GLY A 220 -9.11 -15.40 -20.58
CA GLY A 220 -8.22 -15.00 -19.50
C GLY A 220 -7.04 -14.17 -20.00
N VAL A 221 -5.97 -14.16 -19.20
CA VAL A 221 -4.69 -13.53 -19.53
C VAL A 221 -3.69 -14.62 -19.93
N GLU A 222 -3.33 -14.65 -21.21
CA GLU A 222 -2.23 -15.48 -21.72
C GLU A 222 -0.91 -14.77 -21.47
N PHE A 223 0.10 -15.50 -21.01
CA PHE A 223 1.39 -14.92 -20.67
C PHE A 223 2.50 -15.97 -20.68
N GLU A 224 3.73 -15.52 -20.59
CA GLU A 224 4.90 -16.38 -20.57
C GLU A 224 5.53 -16.35 -19.18
N HIS A 225 5.78 -17.53 -18.59
CA HIS A 225 6.39 -17.61 -17.28
C HIS A 225 7.81 -16.99 -17.30
N PRO A 226 8.14 -16.02 -16.43
CA PRO A 226 9.38 -15.24 -16.51
C PRO A 226 10.66 -16.08 -16.50
N SER A 227 10.66 -17.22 -15.79
CA SER A 227 11.85 -18.06 -15.65
C SER A 227 11.85 -19.28 -16.57
N THR A 228 10.71 -19.93 -16.80
CA THR A 228 10.64 -21.18 -17.59
C THR A 228 10.28 -20.95 -19.05
N ARG A 229 9.81 -19.74 -19.42
CA ARG A 229 9.37 -19.39 -20.78
C ARG A 229 8.13 -20.17 -21.26
N GLU A 230 7.46 -20.88 -20.35
CA GLU A 230 6.25 -21.65 -20.64
C GLU A 230 5.06 -20.72 -20.83
N LYS A 231 4.19 -21.02 -21.80
CA LYS A 231 2.94 -20.28 -21.99
C LYS A 231 1.92 -20.73 -20.96
N MET A 232 1.37 -19.76 -20.24
CA MET A 232 0.39 -19.95 -19.19
C MET A 232 -0.87 -19.14 -19.52
N LEU A 233 -2.01 -19.60 -19.01
CA LEU A 233 -3.29 -18.91 -19.10
C LEU A 233 -3.86 -18.75 -17.70
N LEU A 234 -4.04 -17.52 -17.25
CA LEU A 234 -4.76 -17.23 -16.02
C LEU A 234 -6.20 -16.84 -16.35
N THR A 235 -7.13 -17.74 -16.08
CA THR A 235 -8.57 -17.45 -16.19
C THR A 235 -9.12 -16.90 -14.87
N PRO A 236 -10.29 -16.22 -14.87
CA PRO A 236 -11.05 -15.90 -13.67
C PRO A 236 -11.20 -17.08 -12.70
N GLU A 237 -11.52 -18.27 -13.20
CA GLU A 237 -11.72 -19.47 -12.39
C GLU A 237 -10.40 -19.93 -11.73
N GLU A 238 -9.30 -19.95 -12.48
CA GLU A 238 -8.00 -20.36 -11.94
C GLU A 238 -7.46 -19.33 -10.94
N SER A 239 -7.65 -18.03 -11.18
CA SER A 239 -7.31 -16.99 -10.21
C SER A 239 -8.03 -17.20 -8.88
N ILE A 240 -9.34 -17.50 -8.92
CA ILE A 240 -10.12 -17.80 -7.71
C ILE A 240 -9.69 -19.12 -7.06
N ALA A 241 -9.39 -20.15 -7.85
CA ALA A 241 -8.91 -21.42 -7.30
C ALA A 241 -7.56 -21.28 -6.56
N ILE A 242 -6.64 -20.46 -7.08
CA ILE A 242 -5.38 -20.15 -6.40
C ILE A 242 -5.66 -19.37 -5.10
N GLN A 243 -6.51 -18.34 -5.16
CA GLN A 243 -6.86 -17.56 -3.97
C GLN A 243 -7.61 -18.39 -2.90
N ASN A 244 -8.43 -19.35 -3.32
CA ASN A 244 -9.06 -20.31 -2.39
C ASN A 244 -8.04 -21.21 -1.69
N ALA A 245 -6.98 -21.63 -2.40
CA ALA A 245 -5.88 -22.41 -1.83
C ALA A 245 -4.95 -21.57 -0.95
N ILE A 246 -4.72 -20.30 -1.28
CA ILE A 246 -4.04 -19.35 -0.40
C ILE A 246 -4.80 -19.20 0.92
N GLY A 247 -6.13 -19.20 0.87
CA GLY A 247 -6.99 -19.08 2.04
C GLY A 247 -7.15 -17.65 2.55
N ALA A 248 -7.07 -16.65 1.66
CA ALA A 248 -7.22 -15.23 2.01
C ALA A 248 -8.64 -14.87 2.44
N ASP A 249 -8.78 -13.98 3.43
CA ASP A 249 -10.08 -13.46 3.89
C ASP A 249 -10.80 -12.63 2.83
N VAL A 250 -10.05 -11.89 2.02
CA VAL A 250 -10.54 -11.07 0.92
C VAL A 250 -9.78 -11.42 -0.36
N MET A 251 -10.53 -11.74 -1.41
CA MET A 251 -10.05 -12.08 -2.74
C MET A 251 -10.47 -10.99 -3.71
N MET A 252 -9.55 -10.51 -4.52
CA MET A 252 -9.86 -9.61 -5.62
C MET A 252 -10.24 -10.41 -6.87
N ALA A 253 -11.33 -10.01 -7.53
CA ALA A 253 -11.70 -10.60 -8.82
C ALA A 253 -10.65 -10.30 -9.90
N LEU A 254 -10.43 -11.24 -10.82
CA LEU A 254 -9.60 -10.98 -11.99
C LEU A 254 -10.24 -9.93 -12.88
N ASP A 255 -9.44 -8.94 -13.26
CA ASP A 255 -9.84 -7.78 -14.05
C ASP A 255 -8.94 -7.58 -15.27
N ASP A 256 -9.47 -6.83 -16.24
CA ASP A 256 -8.78 -6.53 -17.47
C ASP A 256 -8.01 -5.21 -17.34
N VAL A 257 -6.78 -5.29 -16.86
CA VAL A 257 -5.95 -4.12 -16.54
C VAL A 257 -5.32 -3.49 -17.79
N ILE A 258 -5.47 -2.17 -17.92
CA ILE A 258 -4.79 -1.33 -18.92
C ILE A 258 -4.02 -0.24 -18.19
N SER A 259 -2.88 0.18 -18.75
CA SER A 259 -2.15 1.35 -18.27
C SER A 259 -3.02 2.61 -18.33
N ALA A 260 -3.10 3.37 -17.25
CA ALA A 260 -3.93 4.58 -17.19
C ALA A 260 -3.56 5.65 -18.23
N VAL A 261 -2.33 5.60 -18.76
CA VAL A 261 -1.81 6.54 -19.77
C VAL A 261 -1.91 6.00 -21.21
N ASP A 262 -2.54 4.84 -21.41
CA ASP A 262 -2.87 4.34 -22.74
C ASP A 262 -3.92 5.25 -23.41
N ASP A 263 -3.78 5.49 -24.71
CA ASP A 263 -4.64 6.40 -25.47
C ASP A 263 -5.75 5.68 -26.27
N ASP A 264 -5.79 4.34 -26.26
CA ASP A 264 -6.85 3.58 -26.92
C ASP A 264 -8.11 3.49 -26.05
N ARG A 265 -8.98 4.47 -26.20
CA ARG A 265 -10.30 4.49 -25.55
C ARG A 265 -11.12 3.21 -25.80
N LYS A 266 -11.10 2.65 -27.01
CA LYS A 266 -11.89 1.43 -27.32
C LYS A 266 -11.39 0.24 -26.53
N ARG A 267 -10.07 0.18 -26.29
CA ARG A 267 -9.46 -0.84 -25.43
C ARG A 267 -9.98 -0.75 -23.99
N PHE A 268 -10.20 0.45 -23.46
CA PHE A 268 -10.83 0.67 -22.15
C PHE A 268 -12.31 0.26 -22.12
N GLU A 269 -13.08 0.58 -23.16
CA GLU A 269 -14.49 0.15 -23.28
C GLU A 269 -14.60 -1.38 -23.22
N ILE A 270 -13.72 -2.08 -23.94
CA ILE A 270 -13.63 -3.54 -23.88
C ILE A 270 -13.25 -4.03 -22.49
N SER A 271 -12.28 -3.38 -21.83
CA SER A 271 -11.82 -3.73 -20.48
C SER A 271 -12.91 -3.59 -19.43
N VAL A 272 -13.69 -2.51 -19.45
CA VAL A 272 -14.81 -2.32 -18.51
C VAL A 272 -15.81 -3.45 -18.66
N GLY A 273 -16.25 -3.73 -19.88
CA GLY A 273 -17.21 -4.82 -20.13
C GLY A 273 -16.65 -6.19 -19.77
N ARG A 274 -15.37 -6.45 -20.08
CA ARG A 274 -14.71 -7.73 -19.76
C ARG A 274 -14.52 -7.92 -18.26
N THR A 275 -14.09 -6.89 -17.54
CA THR A 275 -13.93 -6.91 -16.08
C THR A 275 -15.23 -7.30 -15.38
N THR A 276 -16.37 -6.76 -15.83
CA THR A 276 -17.69 -7.14 -15.30
C THR A 276 -18.04 -8.60 -15.60
N ARG A 277 -17.83 -9.07 -16.84
CA ARG A 277 -18.07 -10.48 -17.19
C ARG A 277 -17.16 -11.44 -16.42
N TRP A 278 -15.90 -11.08 -16.24
CA TRP A 278 -14.93 -11.84 -15.45
C TRP A 278 -15.27 -11.86 -13.96
N LEU A 279 -15.80 -10.77 -13.41
CA LEU A 279 -16.31 -10.75 -12.05
C LEU A 279 -17.43 -11.77 -11.85
N HIS A 280 -18.40 -11.86 -12.76
CA HIS A 280 -19.46 -12.87 -12.68
C HIS A 280 -18.89 -14.31 -12.71
N ARG A 281 -17.86 -14.56 -13.53
CA ARG A 281 -17.14 -15.84 -13.54
C ARG A 281 -16.43 -16.10 -12.22
N CYS A 282 -15.76 -15.10 -11.64
CA CYS A 282 -15.12 -15.20 -10.33
C CYS A 282 -16.13 -15.51 -9.22
N MET A 283 -17.31 -14.87 -9.24
CA MET A 283 -18.39 -15.12 -8.28
C MET A 283 -18.87 -16.56 -8.36
N ALA A 284 -19.04 -17.11 -9.57
CA ALA A 284 -19.43 -18.50 -9.78
C ALA A 284 -18.35 -19.50 -9.39
N ALA A 285 -17.07 -19.12 -9.50
CA ALA A 285 -15.92 -19.97 -9.21
C ALA A 285 -15.55 -20.05 -7.72
N ASN A 286 -16.00 -19.10 -6.88
CA ASN A 286 -15.62 -19.08 -5.47
C ASN A 286 -16.22 -20.29 -4.74
N ALA A 287 -15.35 -21.23 -4.37
CA ALA A 287 -15.75 -22.47 -3.70
C ALA A 287 -15.95 -22.30 -2.18
N ARG A 288 -15.52 -21.18 -1.61
CA ARG A 288 -15.53 -20.92 -0.15
C ARG A 288 -16.17 -19.56 0.21
N PRO A 289 -17.39 -19.24 -0.26
CA PRO A 289 -17.98 -17.91 -0.08
C PRO A 289 -18.32 -17.56 1.38
N ASP A 290 -18.44 -18.55 2.26
CA ASP A 290 -18.69 -18.36 3.70
C ASP A 290 -17.40 -18.18 4.51
N GLU A 291 -16.23 -18.34 3.88
CA GLU A 291 -14.91 -18.20 4.51
C GLU A 291 -14.02 -17.17 3.80
N GLN A 292 -14.28 -16.87 2.53
CA GLN A 292 -13.45 -15.98 1.71
C GLN A 292 -14.33 -15.06 0.87
N ASN A 293 -14.11 -13.76 1.05
CA ASN A 293 -14.92 -12.70 0.45
C ASN A 293 -14.39 -12.31 -0.92
N LEU A 294 -15.23 -12.22 -1.95
CA LEU A 294 -14.83 -11.73 -3.27
C LEU A 294 -15.18 -10.25 -3.45
N TRP A 295 -14.22 -9.43 -3.88
CA TRP A 295 -14.42 -8.00 -4.14
C TRP A 295 -14.28 -7.68 -5.63
N GLY A 296 -15.14 -6.77 -6.11
CA GLY A 296 -15.11 -6.27 -7.49
C GLY A 296 -14.17 -5.08 -7.65
N ILE A 297 -13.73 -4.83 -8.89
CA ILE A 297 -12.79 -3.75 -9.21
C ILE A 297 -13.43 -2.80 -10.22
N VAL A 298 -13.59 -1.53 -9.85
CA VAL A 298 -13.98 -0.47 -10.77
C VAL A 298 -12.82 -0.16 -11.71
N GLN A 299 -13.07 -0.25 -13.01
CA GLN A 299 -12.13 0.07 -14.09
C GLN A 299 -12.67 1.21 -14.96
N GLY A 300 -11.90 1.63 -15.97
CA GLY A 300 -12.30 2.70 -16.90
C GLY A 300 -11.20 3.70 -17.25
N GLY A 301 -9.97 3.50 -16.76
CA GLY A 301 -8.84 4.40 -17.01
C GLY A 301 -9.11 5.81 -16.46
N LEU A 302 -8.74 6.81 -17.27
CA LEU A 302 -8.97 8.23 -17.00
C LEU A 302 -10.24 8.79 -17.69
N TYR A 303 -11.14 7.91 -18.14
CA TYR A 303 -12.39 8.28 -18.80
C TYR A 303 -13.53 8.26 -17.78
N ALA A 304 -14.01 9.45 -17.40
CA ALA A 304 -15.07 9.61 -16.40
C ALA A 304 -16.34 8.82 -16.75
N ASP A 305 -16.75 8.82 -18.03
CA ASP A 305 -17.94 8.12 -18.49
C ASP A 305 -17.81 6.59 -18.42
N LEU A 306 -16.61 6.05 -18.67
CA LEU A 306 -16.33 4.62 -18.52
C LEU A 306 -16.26 4.19 -17.05
N ARG A 307 -15.75 5.06 -16.16
CA ARG A 307 -15.80 4.85 -14.71
C ARG A 307 -17.24 4.81 -14.21
N GLU A 308 -18.09 5.74 -14.66
CA GLU A 308 -19.51 5.75 -14.34
C GLU A 308 -20.23 4.49 -14.83
N GLU A 309 -19.90 4.03 -16.04
CA GLU A 309 -20.45 2.78 -16.57
C GLU A 309 -20.02 1.57 -15.73
N SER A 310 -18.74 1.47 -15.36
CA SER A 310 -18.24 0.42 -14.46
C SER A 310 -18.96 0.47 -13.10
N LEU A 311 -19.14 1.67 -12.52
CA LEU A 311 -19.87 1.83 -11.26
C LEU A 311 -21.32 1.34 -11.36
N LYS A 312 -22.03 1.68 -12.45
CA LYS A 312 -23.42 1.22 -12.67
C LYS A 312 -23.51 -0.31 -12.73
N GLN A 313 -22.55 -0.95 -13.39
CA GLN A 313 -22.52 -2.41 -13.53
C GLN A 313 -22.21 -3.12 -12.21
N LEU A 314 -21.38 -2.52 -11.34
CA LEU A 314 -20.84 -3.17 -10.15
C LEU A 314 -21.61 -2.87 -8.87
N ARG A 315 -22.13 -1.65 -8.72
CA ARG A 315 -22.62 -1.12 -7.45
C ARG A 315 -23.76 -1.94 -6.84
N ASP A 316 -24.63 -2.47 -7.69
CA ASP A 316 -25.83 -3.20 -7.28
C ASP A 316 -25.55 -4.70 -7.04
N LEU A 317 -24.32 -5.16 -7.29
CA LEU A 317 -23.90 -6.52 -6.97
C LEU A 317 -23.74 -6.70 -5.46
N ASP A 318 -24.13 -7.87 -4.96
CA ASP A 318 -24.03 -8.25 -3.55
C ASP A 318 -22.60 -8.68 -3.18
N LEU A 319 -21.66 -7.73 -3.25
CA LEU A 319 -20.27 -7.90 -2.85
C LEU A 319 -19.92 -7.12 -1.58
N PRO A 320 -19.06 -7.63 -0.70
CA PRO A 320 -18.69 -6.99 0.57
C PRO A 320 -17.88 -5.70 0.46
N GLY A 321 -17.18 -5.52 -0.65
CA GLY A 321 -16.36 -4.35 -0.88
C GLY A 321 -16.05 -4.21 -2.36
N PHE A 322 -15.56 -3.02 -2.70
CA PHE A 322 -15.16 -2.68 -4.04
C PHE A 322 -13.81 -1.98 -4.02
N ALA A 323 -12.99 -2.30 -5.01
CA ALA A 323 -11.75 -1.61 -5.26
C ALA A 323 -11.88 -0.60 -6.40
N ILE A 324 -11.00 0.39 -6.39
CA ILE A 324 -10.76 1.33 -7.49
C ILE A 324 -9.41 0.92 -8.08
N GLY A 325 -9.44 0.31 -9.26
CA GLY A 325 -8.26 -0.21 -9.97
C GLY A 325 -7.89 0.64 -11.18
N GLY A 326 -6.77 0.28 -11.83
CA GLY A 326 -6.31 0.93 -13.06
C GLY A 326 -5.87 2.38 -12.88
N LEU A 327 -5.39 2.73 -11.69
CA LEU A 327 -4.82 4.04 -11.31
C LEU A 327 -3.43 3.84 -10.69
N SER A 328 -2.73 4.95 -10.42
CA SER A 328 -1.34 5.01 -9.94
C SER A 328 -0.32 4.38 -10.91
N GLY A 329 -0.60 4.46 -12.22
CA GLY A 329 0.16 3.79 -13.28
C GLY A 329 1.00 4.73 -14.18
N GLY A 330 0.99 6.04 -13.91
CA GLY A 330 1.79 7.03 -14.64
C GLY A 330 1.04 8.32 -15.01
N GLU A 331 -0.25 8.37 -14.70
CA GLU A 331 -1.10 9.55 -14.91
C GLU A 331 -0.67 10.74 -14.03
N SER A 332 -1.20 11.93 -14.33
CA SER A 332 -1.04 13.07 -13.41
C SER A 332 -1.83 12.84 -12.12
N LYS A 333 -1.33 13.36 -11.00
CA LYS A 333 -2.03 13.30 -9.71
C LYS A 333 -3.37 14.02 -9.73
N ALA A 334 -3.54 15.04 -10.57
CA ALA A 334 -4.82 15.71 -10.77
C ALA A 334 -5.86 14.77 -11.40
N GLN A 335 -5.52 14.09 -12.52
CA GLN A 335 -6.42 13.12 -13.17
C GLN A 335 -6.70 11.91 -12.26
N PHE A 336 -5.66 11.41 -11.56
CA PHE A 336 -5.80 10.38 -10.54
C PHE A 336 -6.86 10.78 -9.48
N ALA A 337 -6.72 11.98 -8.90
CA ALA A 337 -7.61 12.45 -7.85
C ALA A 337 -9.05 12.65 -8.37
N GLU A 338 -9.21 13.12 -9.62
CA GLU A 338 -10.52 13.25 -10.27
C GLU A 338 -11.24 11.90 -10.39
N MET A 339 -10.54 10.85 -10.83
CA MET A 339 -11.13 9.50 -10.95
C MET A 339 -11.47 8.90 -9.58
N VAL A 340 -10.61 9.12 -8.57
CA VAL A 340 -10.88 8.70 -7.18
C VAL A 340 -12.10 9.44 -6.61
N GLU A 341 -12.17 10.76 -6.80
CA GLU A 341 -13.30 11.59 -6.39
C GLU A 341 -14.60 11.06 -6.97
N LEU A 342 -14.63 10.82 -8.29
CA LEU A 342 -15.78 10.29 -9.02
C LEU A 342 -16.24 8.95 -8.44
N CYS A 343 -15.32 8.01 -8.25
CA CYS A 343 -15.64 6.67 -7.73
C CYS A 343 -16.16 6.70 -6.28
N THR A 344 -15.85 7.73 -5.51
CA THR A 344 -16.17 7.82 -4.08
C THR A 344 -17.33 8.77 -3.77
N ARG A 345 -17.97 9.37 -4.79
CA ARG A 345 -19.12 10.26 -4.65
C ARG A 345 -20.26 9.64 -3.82
N ARG A 346 -20.99 10.50 -3.13
CA ARG A 346 -22.09 10.13 -2.22
C ARG A 346 -23.42 9.98 -2.95
N TYR A 347 -24.48 9.65 -2.20
CA TYR A 347 -25.88 9.68 -2.68
C TYR A 347 -26.15 8.81 -3.91
N GLY A 348 -25.52 7.64 -3.96
CA GLY A 348 -25.70 6.69 -5.05
C GLY A 348 -25.10 7.16 -6.38
N GLN A 349 -24.09 8.03 -6.36
CA GLN A 349 -23.31 8.38 -7.55
C GLN A 349 -22.03 7.55 -7.67
N GLY A 350 -21.33 7.34 -6.56
CA GLY A 350 -20.13 6.48 -6.49
C GLY A 350 -20.41 5.09 -5.92
N LEU A 351 -19.36 4.48 -5.37
CA LEU A 351 -19.41 3.22 -4.66
C LEU A 351 -20.35 3.26 -3.44
N PRO A 352 -21.00 2.14 -3.05
CA PRO A 352 -21.96 2.12 -1.95
C PRO A 352 -21.39 2.63 -0.63
N GLU A 353 -22.14 3.47 0.09
CA GLU A 353 -21.67 4.06 1.35
C GLU A 353 -21.50 3.00 2.46
N HIS A 354 -22.32 1.95 2.44
CA HIS A 354 -22.32 0.88 3.45
C HIS A 354 -21.32 -0.25 3.17
N LYS A 355 -20.46 -0.12 2.14
CA LYS A 355 -19.45 -1.11 1.76
C LYS A 355 -18.05 -0.51 1.81
N SER A 356 -17.03 -1.35 1.98
CA SER A 356 -15.63 -0.91 2.01
C SER A 356 -15.15 -0.46 0.63
N ARG A 357 -14.32 0.59 0.61
CA ARG A 357 -13.75 1.21 -0.60
C ARG A 357 -12.23 1.13 -0.56
N TYR A 358 -11.67 0.29 -1.43
CA TYR A 358 -10.23 0.03 -1.49
C TYR A 358 -9.58 0.72 -2.69
N LEU A 359 -8.60 1.59 -2.44
CA LEU A 359 -7.82 2.23 -3.51
C LEU A 359 -6.50 1.49 -3.70
N MET A 360 -6.36 0.80 -4.84
CA MET A 360 -5.26 -0.11 -5.10
C MET A 360 -3.97 0.64 -5.45
N GLY A 361 -2.84 0.21 -4.88
CA GLY A 361 -1.50 0.65 -5.25
C GLY A 361 -1.03 2.00 -4.68
N VAL A 362 -1.79 2.60 -3.76
CA VAL A 362 -1.49 3.92 -3.17
C VAL A 362 -0.80 3.78 -1.82
N GLY A 363 0.38 4.39 -1.68
CA GLY A 363 1.20 4.27 -0.46
C GLY A 363 1.88 5.52 0.06
N TYR A 364 1.83 6.63 -0.67
CA TYR A 364 2.43 7.88 -0.19
C TYR A 364 1.56 8.47 0.91
N PRO A 365 2.14 8.93 2.04
CA PRO A 365 1.36 9.50 3.13
C PRO A 365 0.41 10.63 2.70
N LEU A 366 0.89 11.54 1.85
CA LEU A 366 0.09 12.64 1.31
C LEU A 366 -1.11 12.13 0.48
N ASP A 367 -0.88 11.18 -0.42
CA ASP A 367 -1.94 10.58 -1.24
C ASP A 367 -3.00 9.89 -0.38
N ILE A 368 -2.58 9.15 0.64
CA ILE A 368 -3.49 8.47 1.57
C ILE A 368 -4.36 9.50 2.29
N VAL A 369 -3.78 10.55 2.86
CA VAL A 369 -4.52 11.59 3.59
C VAL A 369 -5.55 12.28 2.69
N VAL A 370 -5.18 12.62 1.45
CA VAL A 370 -6.10 13.23 0.48
C VAL A 370 -7.18 12.24 0.03
N CYS A 371 -6.83 10.99 -0.28
CA CYS A 371 -7.82 10.00 -0.73
C CYS A 371 -8.80 9.58 0.37
N VAL A 372 -8.39 9.60 1.65
CA VAL A 372 -9.33 9.50 2.77
C VAL A 372 -10.28 10.69 2.80
N ALA A 373 -9.81 11.91 2.54
CA ALA A 373 -10.67 13.09 2.40
C ALA A 373 -11.69 12.94 1.26
N LEU A 374 -11.34 12.21 0.19
CA LEU A 374 -12.25 11.88 -0.91
C LEU A 374 -13.22 10.73 -0.57
N GLY A 375 -12.89 9.89 0.42
CA GLY A 375 -13.77 8.86 0.96
C GLY A 375 -13.35 7.42 0.65
N CYS A 376 -12.05 7.16 0.50
CA CYS A 376 -11.45 5.83 0.49
C CYS A 376 -11.20 5.29 1.91
N ASP A 377 -11.26 3.96 2.07
CA ASP A 377 -11.11 3.27 3.37
C ASP A 377 -9.81 2.45 3.46
N LEU A 378 -9.36 1.85 2.37
CA LEU A 378 -8.22 0.92 2.37
C LEU A 378 -7.20 1.30 1.30
N PHE A 379 -5.93 1.03 1.59
CA PHE A 379 -4.79 1.34 0.73
C PHE A 379 -3.74 0.23 0.85
N ASP A 380 -2.97 -0.01 -0.20
CA ASP A 380 -1.83 -0.92 -0.18
C ASP A 380 -0.69 -0.35 -1.01
N CYS A 381 0.55 -0.65 -0.61
CA CYS A 381 1.70 -0.36 -1.45
C CYS A 381 2.97 -1.07 -0.98
N VAL A 382 3.87 -1.34 -1.92
CA VAL A 382 5.25 -1.76 -1.59
C VAL A 382 6.12 -0.60 -1.11
N PHE A 383 5.68 0.66 -1.29
CA PHE A 383 6.44 1.88 -1.00
C PHE A 383 7.16 1.88 0.36
N PRO A 384 6.49 1.67 1.52
CA PRO A 384 7.14 1.78 2.82
C PRO A 384 8.31 0.79 2.99
N THR A 385 8.12 -0.47 2.61
CA THR A 385 9.18 -1.49 2.75
C THR A 385 10.23 -1.38 1.65
N ARG A 386 9.86 -0.94 0.45
CA ARG A 386 10.80 -0.74 -0.66
C ARG A 386 11.73 0.44 -0.40
N THR A 387 11.19 1.58 0.02
CA THR A 387 11.97 2.78 0.30
C THR A 387 12.87 2.62 1.53
N ALA A 388 12.41 1.86 2.53
CA ALA A 388 13.21 1.49 3.69
C ALA A 388 14.53 0.79 3.31
N ARG A 389 14.49 -0.12 2.34
CA ARG A 389 15.70 -0.82 1.83
C ARG A 389 16.69 0.09 1.12
N PHE A 390 16.24 1.27 0.67
CA PHE A 390 17.13 2.31 0.16
C PHE A 390 17.61 3.29 1.24
N GLY A 391 17.16 3.10 2.47
CA GLY A 391 17.54 3.88 3.63
C GLY A 391 16.71 5.14 3.85
N VAL A 392 15.43 5.09 3.49
CA VAL A 392 14.49 6.19 3.65
C VAL A 392 13.44 5.82 4.70
N ALA A 393 13.38 6.63 5.76
CA ALA A 393 12.33 6.55 6.77
C ALA A 393 11.21 7.56 6.48
N LEU A 394 9.97 7.22 6.84
CA LEU A 394 8.80 8.09 6.74
C LEU A 394 8.61 8.88 8.04
N ALA A 395 8.21 10.15 7.90
CA ALA A 395 7.87 11.05 9.00
C ALA A 395 6.84 12.10 8.54
N ASP A 396 6.26 12.83 9.51
CA ASP A 396 5.27 13.88 9.28
C ASP A 396 5.84 15.09 8.53
N GLU A 397 7.15 15.32 8.59
CA GLU A 397 7.86 16.37 7.85
C GLU A 397 8.32 15.90 6.45
N GLY A 398 8.09 14.62 6.13
CA GLY A 398 8.42 14.02 4.84
C GLY A 398 9.40 12.85 4.96
N HIS A 399 10.27 12.72 3.96
CA HIS A 399 11.19 11.58 3.86
C HIS A 399 12.54 11.87 4.53
N ILE A 400 12.91 11.05 5.50
CA ILE A 400 14.22 11.11 6.17
C ILE A 400 15.18 10.16 5.44
N ARG A 401 16.11 10.71 4.65
CA ARG A 401 17.14 9.95 3.93
C ARG A 401 18.32 9.65 4.86
N LEU A 402 18.28 8.53 5.58
CA LEU A 402 19.23 8.19 6.66
C LEU A 402 20.68 8.00 6.18
N LYS A 403 20.92 7.88 4.87
CA LYS A 403 22.26 7.89 4.25
C LYS A 403 22.90 9.28 4.16
N ASN A 404 22.15 10.35 4.44
CA ASN A 404 22.69 11.72 4.39
C ASN A 404 23.74 11.92 5.51
N ASN A 405 24.89 12.49 5.15
CA ASN A 405 26.00 12.81 6.07
C ASN A 405 25.59 13.73 7.23
N ALA A 406 24.52 14.52 7.09
CA ALA A 406 23.96 15.32 8.17
C ALA A 406 23.61 14.47 9.42
N TYR A 407 23.32 13.18 9.24
CA TYR A 407 22.94 12.28 10.33
C TYR A 407 24.13 11.59 11.01
N ARG A 408 25.37 11.75 10.53
CA ARG A 408 26.55 11.02 11.02
C ARG A 408 26.81 11.14 12.53
N THR A 409 26.39 12.25 13.14
CA THR A 409 26.54 12.53 14.57
C THR A 409 25.22 12.94 15.23
N ASP A 410 24.08 12.75 14.56
CA ASP A 410 22.77 13.14 15.11
C ASP A 410 22.34 12.13 16.19
N PRO A 411 22.30 12.52 17.49
CA PRO A 411 21.98 11.60 18.58
C PRO A 411 20.47 11.37 18.73
N ARG A 412 19.63 12.09 17.99
CA ARG A 412 18.17 11.96 18.08
C ARG A 412 17.70 10.65 17.45
N PRO A 413 16.54 10.12 17.86
CA PRO A 413 15.89 9.03 17.14
C PRO A 413 15.41 9.48 15.76
N VAL A 414 14.98 8.53 14.92
CA VAL A 414 14.44 8.87 13.60
C VAL A 414 13.17 9.71 13.72
N ASP A 415 12.28 9.37 14.66
CA ASP A 415 11.06 10.11 14.99
C ASP A 415 10.83 10.01 16.50
N GLU A 416 10.75 11.15 17.19
CA GLU A 416 10.58 11.23 18.65
C GLU A 416 9.18 10.83 19.13
N THR A 417 8.20 10.82 18.22
CA THR A 417 6.80 10.45 18.50
C THR A 417 6.49 9.00 18.13
N CYS A 418 7.42 8.31 17.46
CA CYS A 418 7.24 6.94 17.02
C CYS A 418 7.64 5.95 18.13
N ASP A 419 6.76 5.00 18.41
CA ASP A 419 6.91 3.97 19.42
C ASP A 419 7.46 2.64 18.86
N CYS A 420 8.04 2.65 17.66
CA CYS A 420 8.70 1.47 17.09
C CYS A 420 10.04 1.19 17.80
N TYR A 421 10.47 -0.07 17.75
CA TYR A 421 11.73 -0.52 18.35
C TYR A 421 12.94 0.32 17.90
N MET A 422 12.98 0.71 16.63
CA MET A 422 14.07 1.54 16.10
C MET A 422 14.14 2.90 16.77
N CYS A 423 13.02 3.62 16.86
CA CYS A 423 12.96 4.97 17.40
C CYS A 423 13.14 5.02 18.92
N GLN A 424 12.78 3.95 19.64
CA GLN A 424 12.95 3.88 21.09
C GLN A 424 14.38 3.57 21.53
N HIS A 425 15.21 3.00 20.66
CA HIS A 425 16.50 2.43 21.06
C HIS A 425 17.70 2.90 20.26
N PHE A 426 17.52 3.47 19.08
CA PHE A 426 18.62 3.83 18.19
C PHE A 426 18.59 5.28 17.77
N THR A 427 19.78 5.84 17.62
CA THR A 427 20.00 7.19 17.11
C THR A 427 20.08 7.18 15.59
N ARG A 428 19.79 8.31 14.95
CA ARG A 428 20.02 8.53 13.52
C ARG A 428 21.49 8.30 13.15
N ALA A 429 22.44 8.66 14.00
CA ALA A 429 23.87 8.38 13.81
C ALA A 429 24.18 6.88 13.71
N PHE A 430 23.63 6.06 14.60
CA PHE A 430 23.85 4.61 14.56
C PHE A 430 23.22 3.99 13.30
N ILE A 431 22.00 4.41 12.96
CA ILE A 431 21.32 3.94 11.76
C ILE A 431 22.12 4.33 10.51
N HIS A 432 22.53 5.59 10.39
CA HIS A 432 23.39 6.07 9.30
C HIS A 432 24.67 5.24 9.14
N ALA A 433 25.37 4.96 10.24
CA ALA A 433 26.64 4.22 10.21
C ALA A 433 26.48 2.75 9.78
N THR A 434 25.33 2.12 10.06
CA THR A 434 25.12 0.68 9.84
C THR A 434 24.30 0.35 8.60
N ILE A 435 23.62 1.34 8.01
CA ILE A 435 22.65 1.12 6.92
C ILE A 435 23.22 0.46 5.66
N ALA A 436 24.53 0.66 5.41
CA ALA A 436 25.20 0.11 4.24
C ALA A 436 25.62 -1.37 4.42
N SER A 437 25.76 -1.83 5.67
CA SER A 437 26.36 -3.14 5.98
C SER A 437 25.44 -4.08 6.76
N SER A 438 24.31 -3.60 7.29
CA SER A 438 23.41 -4.36 8.17
C SER A 438 22.02 -4.54 7.57
N PRO A 439 21.65 -5.76 7.14
CA PRO A 439 20.27 -6.10 6.76
C PRO A 439 19.26 -5.84 7.89
N SER A 440 19.68 -6.03 9.15
CA SER A 440 18.85 -5.73 10.32
C SER A 440 18.50 -4.25 10.42
N THR A 441 19.40 -3.35 10.00
CA THR A 441 19.12 -1.91 9.95
C THR A 441 18.03 -1.60 8.91
N LEU A 442 18.08 -2.25 7.74
CA LEU A 442 17.03 -2.09 6.71
C LEU A 442 15.68 -2.68 7.15
N SER A 443 15.71 -3.79 7.90
CA SER A 443 14.54 -4.39 8.53
C SER A 443 13.91 -3.41 9.53
N MET A 444 14.69 -2.80 10.43
CA MET A 444 14.21 -1.79 11.38
C MET A 444 13.56 -0.57 10.71
N ILE A 445 14.14 -0.07 9.60
CA ILE A 445 13.54 1.03 8.84
C ILE A 445 12.22 0.58 8.18
N SER A 446 12.13 -0.68 7.75
CA SER A 446 10.91 -1.24 7.15
C SER A 446 9.80 -1.36 8.21
N GLU A 447 10.13 -1.84 9.40
CA GLU A 447 9.22 -1.89 10.56
C GLU A 447 8.75 -0.47 10.95
N HIS A 448 9.66 0.51 11.00
CA HIS A 448 9.32 1.92 11.25
C HIS A 448 8.35 2.48 10.22
N ASN A 449 8.59 2.27 8.92
CA ASN A 449 7.73 2.82 7.88
C ASN A 449 6.32 2.21 7.91
N ILE A 450 6.19 0.92 8.25
CA ILE A 450 4.89 0.28 8.45
C ILE A 450 4.20 0.86 9.70
N ARG A 451 4.93 0.99 10.82
CA ARG A 451 4.39 1.57 12.06
C ARG A 451 3.92 3.01 11.85
N TYR A 452 4.68 3.82 11.11
CA TYR A 452 4.30 5.19 10.75
C TYR A 452 2.97 5.22 10.00
N LEU A 453 2.80 4.41 8.95
CA LEU A 453 1.55 4.39 8.17
C LEU A 453 0.37 3.83 8.98
N HIS A 454 0.60 2.86 9.87
CA HIS A 454 -0.40 2.41 10.82
C HIS A 454 -0.85 3.55 11.74
N ASN A 455 0.10 4.25 12.37
CA ASN A 455 -0.18 5.36 13.28
C ASN A 455 -0.81 6.57 12.55
N LEU A 456 -0.48 6.80 11.28
CA LEU A 456 -1.19 7.74 10.42
C LEU A 456 -2.67 7.36 10.30
N GLY A 457 -2.98 6.08 10.05
CA GLY A 457 -4.35 5.55 10.09
C GLY A 457 -5.06 5.80 11.41
N VAL A 458 -4.39 5.55 12.55
CA VAL A 458 -4.93 5.83 13.90
C VAL A 458 -5.28 7.31 14.07
N ARG A 459 -4.39 8.22 13.68
CA ARG A 459 -4.62 9.68 13.77
C ARG A 459 -5.77 10.12 12.88
N MET A 460 -5.85 9.62 11.64
CA MET A 460 -6.98 9.90 10.75
C MET A 460 -8.31 9.43 11.35
N ARG A 461 -8.38 8.20 11.89
CA ARG A 461 -9.57 7.67 12.57
C ARG A 461 -9.99 8.51 13.78
N THR A 462 -9.01 8.97 14.55
CA THR A 462 -9.23 9.84 15.72
C THR A 462 -9.81 11.18 15.28
N ALA A 463 -9.23 11.81 14.25
CA ALA A 463 -9.71 13.08 13.73
C ALA A 463 -11.12 12.99 13.11
N ILE A 464 -11.45 11.89 12.42
CA ILE A 464 -12.81 11.63 11.90
C ILE A 464 -13.81 11.46 13.05
N GLU A 465 -13.44 10.73 14.11
CA GLU A 465 -14.28 10.56 15.31
C GLU A 465 -14.53 11.89 16.04
N GLN A 466 -13.50 12.74 16.11
CA GLN A 466 -13.56 14.07 16.72
C GLN A 466 -14.18 15.14 15.79
N LYS A 467 -14.62 14.79 14.58
CA LYS A 467 -15.18 15.73 13.59
C LYS A 467 -14.23 16.88 13.24
N ASN A 468 -12.93 16.59 13.22
CA ASN A 468 -11.88 17.55 12.92
C ASN A 468 -10.91 16.98 11.87
N TYR A 469 -11.41 16.20 10.91
CA TYR A 469 -10.56 15.64 9.87
C TYR A 469 -9.94 16.73 8.99
N SER A 470 -10.71 17.78 8.69
CA SER A 470 -10.21 18.96 7.97
C SER A 470 -9.05 19.66 8.70
N GLY A 471 -9.16 19.86 10.02
CA GLY A 471 -8.08 20.41 10.84
C GLY A 471 -6.86 19.49 10.87
N PHE A 472 -7.06 18.17 10.96
CA PHE A 472 -5.97 17.20 10.84
C PHE A 472 -5.25 17.30 9.48
N VAL A 473 -5.98 17.41 8.37
CA VAL A 473 -5.38 17.57 7.03
C VAL A 473 -4.57 18.86 6.96
N ARG A 474 -5.12 19.99 7.43
CA ARG A 474 -4.39 21.26 7.50
C ARG A 474 -3.08 21.12 8.26
N ASP A 475 -3.12 20.54 9.45
CA ASP A 475 -1.94 20.42 10.32
C ASP A 475 -0.91 19.45 9.71
N PHE A 476 -1.35 18.37 9.07
CA PHE A 476 -0.49 17.45 8.32
C PHE A 476 0.21 18.16 7.14
N LEU A 477 -0.55 18.92 6.34
CA LEU A 477 0.00 19.69 5.23
C LEU A 477 1.00 20.75 5.72
N ALA A 478 0.70 21.44 6.83
CA ALA A 478 1.59 22.45 7.40
C ALA A 478 2.93 21.87 7.88
N LYS A 479 2.99 20.59 8.27
CA LYS A 479 4.27 19.92 8.60
C LYS A 479 5.09 19.55 7.36
N GLN A 480 4.42 19.09 6.29
CA GLN A 480 5.08 18.70 5.03
C GLN A 480 5.49 19.92 4.19
N PHE A 481 4.65 20.96 4.23
CA PHE A 481 4.74 22.21 3.47
C PHE A 481 4.47 23.39 4.41
N PRO A 482 5.47 23.82 5.20
CA PRO A 482 5.30 24.90 6.17
C PRO A 482 4.93 26.23 5.48
N PRO A 483 3.74 26.81 5.78
CA PRO A 483 3.34 28.10 5.21
C PRO A 483 4.32 29.23 5.59
N ALA A 484 4.91 29.15 6.79
CA ALA A 484 5.89 30.13 7.29
C ALA A 484 7.21 30.16 6.49
N GLU A 485 7.46 29.12 5.69
CA GLU A 485 8.62 29.02 4.79
C GLU A 485 8.23 29.26 3.32
N ASP A 486 7.03 29.78 3.05
CA ASP A 486 6.46 29.92 1.70
C ASP A 486 6.47 28.60 0.90
N ARG A 487 6.33 27.46 1.60
CA ARG A 487 6.26 26.13 0.98
C ARG A 487 4.81 25.71 0.82
N PHE A 488 4.42 25.40 -0.41
CA PHE A 488 3.04 25.06 -0.76
C PHE A 488 2.89 23.56 -1.05
N PRO A 489 1.75 22.93 -0.67
CA PRO A 489 1.37 21.62 -1.17
C PRO A 489 1.21 21.64 -2.69
N PRO A 490 1.47 20.52 -3.40
CA PRO A 490 1.26 20.42 -4.85
C PRO A 490 -0.15 20.86 -5.28
N ILE A 491 -0.27 21.40 -6.51
CA ILE A 491 -1.53 22.00 -7.00
C ILE A 491 -2.67 20.98 -7.04
N TRP A 492 -2.39 19.72 -7.37
CA TRP A 492 -3.39 18.64 -7.34
C TRP A 492 -3.99 18.44 -5.94
N VAL A 493 -3.23 18.69 -4.85
CA VAL A 493 -3.76 18.60 -3.47
C VAL A 493 -4.81 19.67 -3.25
N ARG A 494 -4.52 20.92 -3.64
CA ARG A 494 -5.50 22.02 -3.60
C ARG A 494 -6.74 21.65 -4.42
N GLY A 495 -6.56 21.19 -5.65
CA GLY A 495 -7.65 20.83 -6.56
C GLY A 495 -8.53 19.70 -6.04
N ALA A 496 -7.93 18.66 -5.47
CA ALA A 496 -8.65 17.53 -4.88
C ALA A 496 -9.39 17.93 -3.59
N LEU A 497 -8.72 18.65 -2.68
CA LEU A 497 -9.29 19.02 -1.39
C LEU A 497 -10.37 20.09 -1.50
N ARG A 498 -10.26 21.08 -2.39
CA ARG A 498 -11.24 22.17 -2.52
C ARG A 498 -12.67 21.67 -2.73
N GLN A 499 -12.84 20.53 -3.40
CA GLN A 499 -14.14 19.94 -3.67
C GLN A 499 -14.84 19.39 -2.41
N VAL A 500 -14.06 19.06 -1.38
CA VAL A 500 -14.53 18.34 -0.18
C VAL A 500 -14.23 19.08 1.12
N MET A 501 -13.31 20.04 1.08
CA MET A 501 -12.80 20.92 2.13
C MET A 501 -12.49 22.30 1.51
N PRO A 502 -13.50 23.13 1.20
CA PRO A 502 -13.30 24.45 0.59
C PRO A 502 -12.36 25.36 1.39
N GLU A 503 -12.25 25.15 2.70
CA GLU A 503 -11.35 25.86 3.61
C GLU A 503 -9.85 25.71 3.25
N VAL A 504 -9.46 24.74 2.42
CA VAL A 504 -8.07 24.62 1.91
C VAL A 504 -7.59 25.91 1.23
N GLU A 505 -8.50 26.68 0.64
CA GLU A 505 -8.20 27.97 0.01
C GLU A 505 -7.72 29.03 1.01
N SER A 506 -8.02 28.86 2.30
CA SER A 506 -7.59 29.77 3.37
C SER A 506 -6.33 29.34 4.10
N TRP A 507 -5.87 28.10 3.92
CA TRP A 507 -4.72 27.55 4.66
C TRP A 507 -3.37 28.04 4.13
N TYR A 508 -3.33 28.42 2.86
CA TYR A 508 -2.16 28.93 2.16
C TYR A 508 -2.56 30.14 1.33
N SER A 509 -1.63 31.07 1.15
CA SER A 509 -1.81 32.24 0.27
C SER A 509 -1.70 31.84 -1.20
N TRP A 510 -2.61 31.00 -1.70
CA TRP A 510 -2.49 30.43 -3.05
C TRP A 510 -2.37 31.47 -4.17
N ASP A 511 -2.96 32.64 -3.97
CA ASP A 511 -2.90 33.76 -4.93
C ASP A 511 -1.52 34.43 -5.00
N SER A 512 -0.62 34.16 -4.05
CA SER A 512 0.76 34.63 -4.09
C SER A 512 1.69 33.74 -4.92
N LEU A 513 1.22 32.60 -5.43
CA LEU A 513 2.01 31.72 -6.28
C LEU A 513 2.29 32.38 -7.63
N THR A 514 3.57 32.45 -8.00
CA THR A 514 3.98 32.89 -9.33
C THR A 514 3.64 31.84 -10.39
N PRO A 515 3.43 32.22 -11.67
CA PRO A 515 3.23 31.26 -12.75
C PRO A 515 4.34 30.20 -12.86
N ALA A 516 5.59 30.58 -12.58
CA ALA A 516 6.73 29.66 -12.59
C ALA A 516 6.67 28.62 -11.46
N GLN A 517 6.23 29.01 -10.27
CA GLN A 517 6.01 28.07 -9.16
C GLN A 517 4.87 27.10 -9.49
N ILE A 518 3.77 27.59 -10.06
CA ILE A 518 2.65 26.76 -10.49
C ILE A 518 3.12 25.75 -11.55
N GLU A 519 3.86 26.19 -12.56
CA GLU A 519 4.38 25.32 -13.61
C GLU A 519 5.34 24.25 -13.06
N ALA A 520 6.23 24.63 -12.13
CA ALA A 520 7.13 23.68 -11.46
C ALA A 520 6.34 22.63 -10.67
N MET A 521 5.36 23.06 -9.88
CA MET A 521 4.50 22.17 -9.10
C MET A 521 3.70 21.23 -10.00
N GLN A 522 3.22 21.69 -11.16
CA GLN A 522 2.50 20.88 -12.16
C GLN A 522 3.39 19.83 -12.84
N LYS A 523 4.67 20.14 -13.07
CA LYS A 523 5.64 19.18 -13.63
C LYS A 523 5.91 18.01 -12.68
N ASP A 524 5.88 18.27 -11.38
CA ASP A 524 6.09 17.27 -10.33
C ASP A 524 4.84 16.38 -10.08
N GLU A 525 3.69 16.69 -10.71
CA GLU A 525 2.43 15.94 -10.54
C GLU A 525 2.36 14.63 -11.31
N LYS A 526 3.33 14.32 -12.19
CA LYS A 526 3.33 13.01 -12.83
C LYS A 526 3.57 11.95 -11.77
N CYS A 527 2.57 11.10 -11.53
CA CYS A 527 2.72 9.96 -10.65
C CYS A 527 3.89 9.15 -11.20
N GLY A 528 4.98 9.06 -10.43
CA GLY A 528 6.28 8.61 -10.92
C GLY A 528 6.16 7.37 -11.80
N SER A 529 6.23 7.57 -13.12
CA SER A 529 6.39 6.54 -14.15
C SER A 529 7.79 5.93 -14.13
N HIS A 530 8.44 6.00 -12.96
CA HIS A 530 9.62 5.24 -12.69
C HIS A 530 9.16 3.82 -12.47
N SER A 531 9.27 3.06 -13.56
CA SER A 531 9.38 1.61 -13.54
C SER A 531 10.00 1.12 -12.23
N HIS A 532 9.60 -0.06 -11.79
CA HIS A 532 10.10 -0.70 -10.57
C HIS A 532 11.64 -0.91 -10.50
N THR A 533 12.42 -0.27 -11.37
CA THR A 533 13.88 -0.30 -11.48
C THR A 533 14.61 1.02 -11.18
N GLU A 534 14.00 2.22 -11.27
CA GLU A 534 14.77 3.49 -11.07
C GLU A 534 14.05 4.53 -10.21
N PHE A 535 14.21 4.47 -8.89
CA PHE A 535 13.75 5.55 -8.00
C PHE A 535 14.85 6.63 -7.89
N GLN A 536 14.78 7.69 -8.69
CA GLN A 536 15.46 8.96 -8.39
C GLN A 536 14.43 10.08 -8.17
N PRO A 537 14.05 10.38 -6.92
CA PRO A 537 13.24 11.56 -6.63
C PRO A 537 14.15 12.80 -6.65
N ARG A 538 14.21 13.49 -7.78
CA ARG A 538 14.69 14.88 -7.83
C ARG A 538 13.66 15.75 -7.12
N CYS A 539 14.00 16.18 -5.92
CA CYS A 539 13.45 17.36 -5.25
C CYS A 539 14.57 17.88 -4.35
N THR A 540 15.28 18.87 -4.87
CA THR A 540 16.15 19.80 -4.15
C THR A 540 15.86 21.16 -4.77
N ALA A 541 15.28 22.07 -3.98
CA ALA A 541 15.40 23.48 -4.24
C ALA A 541 15.49 24.21 -2.88
N ALA A 542 16.54 25.00 -2.77
CA ALA A 542 16.80 26.09 -1.81
C ALA A 542 17.08 25.70 -0.35
N VAL A 543 18.36 25.42 -0.04
CA VAL A 543 19.20 26.28 0.82
C VAL A 543 20.65 26.10 0.34
N GLU A 544 21.07 26.87 -0.67
CA GLU A 544 22.50 27.13 -0.88
C GLU A 544 22.87 28.31 0.01
N GLY A 545 23.50 28.01 1.14
CA GLY A 545 24.16 28.96 2.02
C GLY A 545 25.64 28.59 2.09
N ASP A 546 26.41 29.25 1.23
CA ASP A 546 27.83 29.59 1.33
C ASP A 546 28.66 28.91 2.43
N ALA A 547 29.55 28.01 2.03
CA ALA A 547 30.77 27.69 2.78
C ALA A 547 31.85 27.21 1.81
N GLY A 548 32.70 28.15 1.43
CA GLY A 548 33.90 27.89 0.64
C GLY A 548 34.89 26.95 1.32
N ASN A 549 35.52 26.13 0.49
CA ASN A 549 36.96 25.89 0.44
C ASN A 549 37.67 25.56 1.77
N GLN A 550 38.05 24.29 1.98
CA GLN A 550 39.46 23.87 2.15
C GLN A 550 39.58 22.35 2.40
N SER A 551 40.42 21.74 1.55
CA SER A 551 41.21 20.48 1.68
C SER A 551 40.55 19.20 2.16
#